data_AF-A0A109HEG9-F1
#
_entry.id   AF-A0A109HEG9-F1
#
_cell.length_a   1.000
_cell.length_b   1.000
_cell.length_c   1.000
_cell.angle_alpha   90.00
_cell.angle_beta   90.00
_cell.angle_gamma   90.00
#
_symmetry.space_group_name_H-M   'P 1'
#
loop_
_entity.id
_entity.type
_entity.pdbx_description
1 polymer ?
#
loop_
_entity_poly.entity_id
_entity_poly.type
_entity_poly.pdbx_seq_one_letter_code
_entity_poly.pdbx_strand_id
1 'polypeptide(L)' 'MAFHVQYRQGRRWVVLSVHSVRDAALDDVAGRVAFLVADGFKHADVVRDFRVRPVAALS' A
#
# COMPACT_ATOMS: atom_id res chain seq x y z
N MET A 1 9.28 -7.49 -13.02
CA MET A 1 8.04 -7.54 -12.22
C MET A 1 8.08 -6.37 -11.26
N ALA A 2 6.99 -5.61 -11.12
CA ALA A 2 6.90 -4.48 -10.20
C ALA A 2 5.79 -4.71 -9.17
N PHE A 3 5.86 -4.03 -8.03
CA PHE A 3 4.88 -4.12 -6.94
C PHE A 3 4.30 -2.73 -6.69
N HIS A 4 3.01 -2.58 -6.90
CA HIS A 4 2.31 -1.33 -6.62
C HIS A 4 1.80 -1.35 -5.18
N VAL A 5 2.15 -0.34 -4.39
CA VAL A 5 1.43 -0.01 -3.16
C VAL A 5 0.20 0.79 -3.57
N GLN A 6 -0.97 0.29 -3.20
CA GLN A 6 -2.24 0.93 -3.52
C GLN A 6 -3.00 1.31 -2.28
N TYR A 7 -3.69 2.45 -2.36
CA TYR A 7 -4.62 2.92 -1.34
C TYR A 7 -6.05 2.96 -1.86
N ARG A 8 -7.01 2.63 -0.99
CA ARG A 8 -8.42 2.62 -1.30
C ARG A 8 -9.00 4.03 -1.16
N GLN A 9 -9.32 4.64 -2.28
CA GLN A 9 -10.06 5.91 -2.32
C GLN A 9 -11.51 5.63 -2.76
N GLY A 10 -12.40 5.48 -1.78
CA GLY A 10 -13.78 5.09 -2.01
C GLY A 10 -13.90 3.70 -2.67
N ARG A 11 -14.36 3.65 -3.93
CA ARG A 11 -14.48 2.41 -4.71
C ARG A 11 -13.26 2.12 -5.59
N ARG A 12 -12.25 2.99 -5.61
CA ARG A 12 -11.09 2.89 -6.49
C ARG A 12 -9.83 2.55 -5.69
N TRP A 13 -8.91 1.88 -6.36
CA TRP A 13 -7.56 1.64 -5.87
C TRP A 13 -6.60 2.55 -6.61
N VAL A 14 -5.92 3.42 -5.87
CA VAL A 14 -4.98 4.41 -6.41
C VAL A 14 -3.56 3.93 -6.10
N VAL A 15 -2.66 3.98 -7.08
CA VAL A 15 -1.25 3.65 -6.88
C VAL A 15 -0.57 4.81 -6.16
N LEU A 16 0.07 4.52 -5.03
CA LEU A 16 0.83 5.49 -4.25
C LEU A 16 2.33 5.43 -4.55
N SER A 17 2.86 4.22 -4.76
CA SER A 17 4.26 3.98 -5.05
C SER A 17 4.45 2.66 -5.78
N VAL A 18 5.61 2.53 -6.43
CA VAL A 18 6.01 1.33 -7.19
C VAL A 18 7.37 0.89 -6.71
N HIS A 19 7.49 -0.40 -6.40
CA HIS A 19 8.71 -1.02 -5.91
C HIS A 19 9.14 -2.17 -6.82
N SER A 20 10.44 -2.41 -6.95
CA SER A 20 10.99 -3.55 -7.68
C SER A 20 10.96 -4.86 -6.87
N VAL A 21 10.87 -4.75 -5.54
CA VAL A 21 10.89 -5.88 -4.59
C VAL A 21 9.63 -5.86 -3.72
N ARG A 22 9.07 -7.04 -3.43
CA ARG A 22 7.82 -7.18 -2.67
C ARG A 22 7.98 -6.67 -1.24
N ASP A 23 9.07 -7.03 -0.57
CA ASP A 23 9.29 -6.70 0.83
C ASP A 23 9.40 -5.18 1.04
N ALA A 24 10.09 -4.48 0.13
CA ALA A 24 10.12 -3.02 0.13
C ALA A 24 8.72 -2.38 0.01
N ALA A 25 7.82 -2.98 -0.78
CA ALA A 25 6.43 -2.52 -0.86
C ALA A 25 5.62 -2.80 0.42
N LEU A 26 5.91 -3.91 1.11
CA LEU A 26 5.28 -4.23 2.39
C LEU A 26 5.76 -3.29 3.50
N ASP A 27 7.06 -2.98 3.53
CA ASP A 27 7.66 -2.03 4.47
C ASP A 27 7.09 -0.62 4.28
N ASP A 28 6.89 -0.18 3.03
CA ASP A 28 6.23 1.09 2.71
C ASP A 28 4.79 1.12 3.25
N VAL A 29 4.01 0.05 3.04
CA VAL A 29 2.66 -0.07 3.63
C VAL A 29 2.72 -0.01 5.16
N ALA A 30 3.64 -0.74 5.79
CA ALA A 30 3.78 -0.78 7.24
C ALA A 30 4.12 0.61 7.80
N GLY A 31 5.03 1.35 7.15
CA GLY A 31 5.39 2.72 7.54
C GLY A 31 4.21 3.69 7.46
N ARG A 32 3.40 3.60 6.39
CA ARG A 32 2.19 4.43 6.23
C ARG A 32 1.11 4.11 7.24
N VAL A 33 0.88 2.81 7.50
CA VAL A 33 -0.05 2.37 8.53
C VAL A 33 0.40 2.86 9.91
N ALA A 34 1.68 2.72 10.24
CA ALA A 34 2.23 3.20 11.50
C ALA A 34 2.07 4.72 11.67
N PHE A 35 2.32 5.50 10.61
CA PHE A 35 2.12 6.95 10.59
C PHE A 35 0.66 7.33 10.89
N LEU A 36 -0.31 6.70 10.21
CA LEU A 36 -1.73 6.97 10.44
C LEU A 36 -2.20 6.52 11.83
N VAL A 37 -1.70 5.38 12.31
CA VAL A 37 -2.01 4.93 13.68
C VAL A 37 -1.47 5.91 14.72
N ALA A 38 -0.27 6.46 14.51
CA ALA A 38 0.31 7.49 15.36
C ALA A 38 -0.52 8.80 15.36
N ASP A 39 -1.18 9.11 14.25
CA ASP A 39 -2.13 10.23 14.12
C ASP A 39 -3.52 9.94 14.74
N GLY A 40 -3.70 8.77 15.35
CA GLY A 40 -4.90 8.40 16.10
C GLY A 40 -5.89 7.51 15.34
N PHE A 41 -5.56 7.06 14.14
CA PHE A 41 -6.43 6.14 13.38
C PHE A 41 -6.36 4.72 13.94
N LYS A 42 -7.47 3.98 13.86
CA LYS A 42 -7.50 2.57 14.27
C LYS A 42 -6.76 1.71 13.25
N HIS A 43 -5.79 0.92 13.71
CA HIS A 43 -5.00 0.01 12.87
C HIS A 43 -5.86 -0.86 11.94
N ALA A 44 -6.92 -1.47 12.47
CA ALA A 44 -7.80 -2.37 11.72
C ALA A 44 -8.54 -1.68 10.56
N ASP A 45 -8.80 -0.37 10.66
CA ASP A 45 -9.46 0.40 9.61
C ASP A 45 -8.45 0.78 8.52
N VAL A 46 -7.30 1.33 8.92
CA VAL A 46 -6.29 1.80 7.94
C VAL A 46 -5.65 0.66 7.15
N VAL A 47 -5.34 -0.47 7.78
CA VAL A 47 -4.68 -1.60 7.09
C VAL A 47 -5.55 -2.17 5.96
N ARG A 48 -6.88 -2.08 6.09
CA ARG A 48 -7.84 -2.54 5.07
C ARG A 48 -7.84 -1.68 3.81
N ASP A 49 -7.37 -0.45 3.92
CA ASP A 49 -7.31 0.49 2.82
C ASP A 49 -5.98 0.44 2.07
N PHE A 50 -5.01 -0.37 2.50
CA PHE A 50 -3.78 -0.61 1.77
C PHE A 50 -3.73 -2.01 1.15
N ARG A 51 -3.06 -2.13 0.00
CA ARG A 51 -2.67 -3.42 -0.56
C ARG A 51 -1.42 -3.32 -1.41
N VAL A 52 -0.67 -4.43 -1.47
CA VAL A 52 0.43 -4.62 -2.42
C VAL A 52 -0.06 -5.49 -3.57
N ARG A 53 0.07 -5.00 -4.80
CA ARG A 53 -0.33 -5.72 -6.02
C ARG A 53 0.88 -5.97 -6.91
N PRO A 54 1.23 -7.23 -7.24
CA PRO A 54 2.21 -7.50 -8.27
C PRO A 54 1.66 -7.11 -9.65
N VAL A 55 2.51 -6.50 -10.46
CA VAL A 55 2.21 -6.06 -11.81
C VAL A 55 3.26 -6.65 -12.74
N ALA A 56 2.79 -7.46 -13.69
CA ALA A 56 3.60 -7.90 -14.82
C ALA A 56 3.88 -6.66 -15.67
N ALA A 57 5.12 -6.52 -16.16
CA ALA A 57 5.40 -5.51 -17.16
C ALA A 57 4.42 -5.72 -18.32
N LEU A 58 3.72 -4.66 -18.74
CA LEU A 58 2.98 -4.68 -20.00
C LEU A 58 4.04 -4.91 -21.08
N SER A 59 4.05 -6.13 -21.63
CA SER A 59 4.79 -6.50 -22.83
C SER A 59 4.30 -5.72 -24.03
#